data_AF-A0A2N5TM88-F1
#
_entry.id   AF-A0A2N5TM88-F1
#
_cell.length_a   1.000
_cell.length_b   1.000
_cell.length_c   1.000
_cell.angle_alpha   90.00
_cell.angle_beta   90.00
_cell.angle_gamma   90.00
#
_symmetry.space_group_name_H-M   'P 1'
#
loop_
_entity.id
_entity.type
_entity.pdbx_description
1 polymer ?
#
loop_
_entity_poly.entity_id
_entity_poly.type
_entity_poly.pdbx_seq_one_letter_code
_entity_poly.pdbx_strand_id
1 'polypeptide(L)'
;MKAFMAITAHGITSNWKMLDVLVAMPAVEGRHTGQNFANIFVDTLDHLELSDHLVCITADNASSNSTLATHVERRLGGIFEANDQLLGCMAHVINLAAHDGIKVFGGIPTLSGSDEEITLDKMDINNLITEPDGAEVNIKSVVTRIHGLATYIRGSPQRREGFQAVIDFINSQSPETPVKDKILILDVKTRWNSTFLMLQRASELKHVCTTYCGSQPEASKYSLTKAEWEKVEQMIEFLEPLHKVTNILCGSQYPTLSMSLPIYISLVKNIYQVRSQYDSAQLIPAADEMIKKITKYLILALEKPAPICAMILDPRIKLCYFKKNESFLSAHSISKLTAKDALTTFKLEAKRFDRSPIANDLNDEIRQYIAEVKEPSHTNILYYWANHTKVYPSLSEMAKCFLAIPATSAPSERVFSKSKTIFGSQRHSLSSSSVEHLLCVKEWYQKFDVMMETSSIKEIVEPKAIQDDDEGEE
;
A
#
# COMPACT_ATOMS: atom_id res chain seq x y z
N MET A 1 13.89 10.28 20.92
CA MET A 1 12.54 10.29 20.31
C MET A 1 11.77 9.15 20.93
N LYS A 2 10.54 9.35 21.41
CA LYS A 2 9.74 8.24 21.95
C LYS A 2 9.16 7.43 20.79
N ALA A 3 9.24 6.10 20.87
CA ALA A 3 8.60 5.22 19.92
C ALA A 3 7.13 5.02 20.29
N PHE A 4 6.29 4.83 19.28
CA PHE A 4 4.85 4.64 19.44
C PHE A 4 4.40 3.49 18.55
N MET A 5 3.34 2.80 18.97
CA MET A 5 2.67 1.78 18.17
C MET A 5 1.28 2.29 17.82
N ALA A 6 0.97 2.49 16.54
CA ALA A 6 -0.37 2.89 16.12
C ALA A 6 -1.24 1.65 15.91
N ILE A 7 -2.39 1.62 16.58
CA ILE A 7 -3.37 0.54 16.49
C ILE A 7 -4.64 1.12 15.86
N THR A 8 -4.96 0.67 14.65
CA THR A 8 -6.18 1.06 13.93
C THR A 8 -7.14 -0.11 13.85
N ALA A 9 -8.39 0.10 14.23
CA ALA A 9 -9.45 -0.88 14.04
C ALA A 9 -10.15 -0.65 12.70
N HIS A 10 -10.46 -1.75 12.01
CA HIS A 10 -11.16 -1.76 10.72
C HIS A 10 -12.43 -2.59 10.82
N GLY A 11 -13.51 -2.13 10.21
CA GLY A 11 -14.81 -2.79 10.27
C GLY A 11 -15.76 -2.31 9.18
N ILE A 12 -16.90 -2.97 9.04
CA ILE A 12 -18.02 -2.49 8.24
C ILE A 12 -19.22 -2.33 9.18
N THR A 13 -19.84 -1.14 9.18
CA THR A 13 -20.98 -0.84 10.07
C THR A 13 -22.24 -1.59 9.63
N SER A 14 -23.28 -1.57 10.48
CA SER A 14 -24.60 -2.12 10.12
C SER A 14 -25.20 -1.49 8.87
N ASN A 15 -24.83 -0.24 8.57
CA ASN A 15 -25.24 0.53 7.39
C ASN A 15 -24.28 0.38 6.21
N TRP A 16 -23.40 -0.62 6.23
CA TRP A 16 -22.48 -0.94 5.12
C TRP A 16 -21.50 0.19 4.77
N LYS A 17 -21.05 0.95 5.77
CA LYS A 17 -19.96 1.93 5.62
C LYS A 17 -18.65 1.34 6.14
N MET A 18 -17.54 1.60 5.44
CA MET A 18 -16.20 1.26 5.92
C MET A 18 -15.87 2.08 7.17
N LEU A 19 -15.30 1.41 8.16
CA LEU A 19 -14.72 1.99 9.35
C LEU A 19 -13.21 1.71 9.35
N ASP A 20 -12.42 2.76 9.54
CA ASP A 20 -10.96 2.74 9.71
C ASP A 20 -10.69 3.77 10.81
N VAL A 21 -10.44 3.37 12.06
CA VAL A 21 -10.33 4.29 13.20
C VAL A 21 -9.05 4.00 13.98
N LEU A 22 -8.29 5.04 14.28
CA LEU A 22 -7.22 4.96 15.28
C LEU A 22 -7.85 4.69 16.65
N VAL A 23 -7.65 3.50 17.21
CA VAL A 23 -8.18 3.16 18.54
C VAL A 23 -7.20 3.52 19.64
N ALA A 24 -5.90 3.38 19.38
CA ALA A 24 -4.86 3.68 20.36
C ALA A 24 -3.52 3.97 19.68
N MET A 25 -2.68 4.71 20.38
CA MET A 25 -1.31 4.98 19.98
C MET A 25 -0.36 4.94 21.18
N PRO A 26 -0.26 3.81 21.89
CA PRO A 26 0.56 3.72 23.09
C PRO A 26 2.04 4.00 22.79
N ALA A 27 2.71 4.65 23.74
CA ALA A 27 4.16 4.72 23.70
C ALA A 27 4.77 3.35 23.96
N VAL A 28 5.79 3.03 23.17
CA VAL A 28 6.57 1.81 23.34
C VAL A 28 7.64 2.10 24.38
N GLU A 29 7.45 1.55 25.58
CA GLU A 29 8.42 1.63 26.66
C GLU A 29 9.28 0.35 26.70
N GLY A 30 10.55 0.48 27.06
CA GLY A 30 11.47 -0.65 27.15
C GLY A 30 12.02 -1.12 25.79
N ARG A 31 12.27 -2.42 25.66
CA ARG A 31 12.93 -3.00 24.47
C ARG A 31 11.92 -3.13 23.32
N HIS A 32 12.35 -2.81 22.10
CA HIS A 32 11.55 -2.98 20.89
C HIS A 32 11.59 -4.44 20.41
N THR A 33 11.01 -5.34 21.19
CA THR A 33 10.88 -6.77 20.85
C THR A 33 9.43 -7.09 20.49
N GLY A 34 9.22 -8.12 19.66
CA GLY A 34 7.88 -8.59 19.31
C GLY A 34 7.03 -8.96 20.54
N GLN A 35 7.64 -9.55 21.58
CA GLN A 35 6.97 -9.82 22.85
C GLN A 35 6.46 -8.56 23.55
N ASN A 36 7.25 -7.48 23.55
CA ASN A 36 6.84 -6.22 24.17
C ASN A 36 5.69 -5.58 23.40
N PHE A 37 5.81 -5.53 22.07
CA PHE A 37 4.71 -5.05 21.22
C PHE A 37 3.43 -5.87 21.40
N ALA A 38 3.53 -7.19 21.53
CA ALA A 38 2.38 -8.05 21.80
C ALA A 38 1.74 -7.75 23.15
N ASN A 39 2.53 -7.49 24.20
CA ASN A 39 1.98 -7.13 25.50
C ASN A 39 1.22 -5.81 25.43
N ILE A 40 1.85 -4.77 24.87
CA ILE A 40 1.23 -3.46 24.68
C ILE A 40 -0.06 -3.59 23.87
N PHE A 41 -0.04 -4.36 22.77
CA PHE A 41 -1.19 -4.57 21.90
C PHE A 41 -2.34 -5.26 22.63
N VAL A 42 -2.09 -6.40 23.28
CA VAL A 42 -3.15 -7.15 23.99
C VAL A 42 -3.66 -6.36 25.20
N ASP A 43 -2.79 -5.73 25.98
CA ASP A 43 -3.21 -4.91 27.13
C ASP A 43 -4.11 -3.73 26.67
N THR A 44 -3.81 -3.16 25.49
CA THR A 44 -4.64 -2.11 24.89
C THR A 44 -6.00 -2.66 24.44
N LEU A 45 -6.04 -3.82 23.80
CA LEU A 45 -7.30 -4.45 23.39
C LEU A 45 -8.15 -4.85 24.60
N ASP A 46 -7.53 -5.39 25.66
CA ASP A 46 -8.20 -5.74 26.91
C ASP A 46 -8.81 -4.49 27.57
N HIS A 47 -8.07 -3.38 27.61
CA HIS A 47 -8.56 -2.11 28.16
C HIS A 47 -9.76 -1.54 27.38
N LEU A 48 -9.81 -1.78 26.06
CA LEU A 48 -10.89 -1.34 25.19
C LEU A 48 -12.03 -2.37 25.07
N GLU A 49 -11.92 -3.52 25.74
CA GLU A 49 -12.87 -4.65 25.63
C GLU A 49 -13.02 -5.17 24.17
N LEU A 50 -11.91 -5.17 23.42
CA LEU A 50 -11.87 -5.56 22.01
C LEU A 50 -11.17 -6.91 21.73
N SER A 51 -10.56 -7.53 22.74
CA SER A 51 -9.76 -8.75 22.57
C SER A 51 -10.53 -9.90 21.93
N ASP A 52 -11.78 -10.11 22.34
CA ASP A 52 -12.67 -11.17 21.80
C ASP A 52 -13.15 -10.91 20.38
N HIS A 53 -12.92 -9.69 19.86
CA HIS A 53 -13.31 -9.27 18.52
C HIS A 53 -12.14 -9.24 17.52
N LEU A 54 -10.93 -9.65 17.93
CA LEU A 54 -9.78 -9.70 17.04
C LEU A 54 -9.93 -10.80 15.99
N VAL A 55 -10.02 -10.40 14.72
CA VAL A 55 -10.10 -11.33 13.59
C VAL A 55 -8.76 -11.49 12.88
N CYS A 56 -8.05 -10.40 12.67
CA CYS A 56 -6.88 -10.35 11.80
C CYS A 56 -5.98 -9.18 12.19
N ILE A 57 -4.67 -9.34 12.03
CA ILE A 57 -3.68 -8.27 12.16
C ILE A 57 -3.05 -8.07 10.78
N THR A 58 -3.13 -6.85 10.24
CA THR A 58 -2.37 -6.44 9.05
C THR A 58 -1.22 -5.53 9.50
N ALA A 59 0.02 -5.94 9.24
CA ALA A 59 1.22 -5.20 9.63
C ALA A 59 2.26 -5.18 8.49
N ASP A 60 3.34 -4.40 8.62
CA ASP A 60 4.45 -4.49 7.66
C ASP A 60 5.16 -5.85 7.76
N ASN A 61 6.05 -6.15 6.80
CA ASN A 61 6.70 -7.47 6.74
C ASN A 61 7.96 -7.55 7.62
N ALA A 62 8.04 -6.76 8.69
CA ALA A 62 9.13 -6.85 9.65
C ALA A 62 9.06 -8.16 10.44
N SER A 63 10.21 -8.79 10.68
CA SER A 63 10.30 -10.07 11.41
C SER A 63 9.82 -9.99 12.87
N SER A 64 9.84 -8.79 13.45
CA SER A 64 9.28 -8.50 14.77
C SER A 64 7.76 -8.75 14.84
N ASN A 65 7.03 -8.58 13.74
CA ASN A 65 5.58 -8.80 13.69
C ASN A 65 5.20 -10.27 13.76
N SER A 66 6.00 -11.17 13.17
CA SER A 66 5.81 -12.61 13.35
C SER A 66 5.97 -13.00 14.82
N THR A 67 6.99 -12.45 15.49
CA THR A 67 7.19 -12.66 16.92
C THR A 67 6.01 -12.09 17.75
N LEU A 68 5.56 -10.88 17.41
CA LEU A 68 4.37 -10.26 18.02
C LEU A 68 3.15 -11.18 17.90
N ALA A 69 2.84 -11.64 16.69
CA ALA A 69 1.65 -12.47 16.44
C ALA A 69 1.68 -13.78 17.24
N THR A 70 2.83 -14.46 17.31
CA THR A 70 2.98 -15.67 18.14
C THR A 70 2.71 -15.39 19.63
N HIS A 71 3.10 -14.22 20.13
CA HIS A 71 2.83 -13.84 21.52
C HIS A 71 1.37 -13.41 21.75
N VAL A 72 0.73 -12.76 20.77
CA VAL A 72 -0.70 -12.47 20.78
C VAL A 72 -1.52 -13.76 20.83
N GLU A 73 -1.22 -14.73 19.96
CA GLU A 73 -1.87 -16.05 19.94
C GLU A 73 -1.79 -16.75 21.32
N ARG A 74 -0.61 -16.74 21.95
CA ARG A 74 -0.44 -17.30 23.30
C ARG A 74 -1.27 -16.61 24.38
N ARG A 75 -1.48 -15.30 24.26
CA ARG A 75 -2.24 -14.52 25.25
C ARG A 75 -3.75 -14.62 25.05
N LEU A 76 -4.20 -14.64 23.80
CA LEU A 76 -5.63 -14.64 23.46
C LEU A 76 -6.23 -16.04 23.32
N GLY A 77 -5.44 -17.11 23.40
CA GLY A 77 -5.92 -18.46 23.67
C GLY A 77 -6.98 -18.99 22.71
N GLY A 78 -6.64 -19.12 21.42
CA GLY A 78 -7.52 -19.70 20.39
C GLY A 78 -8.47 -18.70 19.71
N ILE A 79 -8.48 -17.43 20.14
CA ILE A 79 -9.17 -16.33 19.42
C ILE A 79 -8.39 -15.93 18.16
N PHE A 80 -7.06 -15.96 18.26
CA PHE A 80 -6.13 -15.54 17.20
C PHE A 80 -5.05 -16.61 16.96
N GLU A 81 -4.86 -16.99 15.71
CA GLU A 81 -3.86 -17.92 15.20
C GLU A 81 -2.85 -17.15 14.35
N ALA A 82 -1.59 -17.05 14.81
CA ALA A 82 -0.59 -16.20 14.18
C ALA A 82 -0.33 -16.59 12.72
N ASN A 83 -0.36 -17.89 12.42
CA ASN A 83 -0.08 -18.41 11.09
C ASN A 83 -1.17 -18.09 10.06
N ASP A 84 -2.42 -17.90 10.47
CA ASP A 84 -3.53 -17.72 9.52
C ASP A 84 -4.05 -16.27 9.52
N GLN A 85 -3.93 -15.59 10.66
CA GLN A 85 -4.55 -14.29 10.91
C GLN A 85 -3.56 -13.12 11.00
N LEU A 86 -2.24 -13.36 10.90
CA LEU A 86 -1.26 -12.30 10.59
C LEU A 86 -1.11 -12.18 9.06
N LEU A 87 -1.46 -11.01 8.53
CA LEU A 87 -1.28 -10.62 7.14
C LEU A 87 -0.16 -9.58 7.00
N GLY A 88 0.65 -9.77 5.96
CA GLY A 88 1.67 -8.81 5.55
C GLY A 88 1.10 -7.67 4.71
N CYS A 89 1.67 -6.48 4.84
CA CYS A 89 1.27 -5.30 4.08
C CYS A 89 1.67 -5.43 2.61
N MET A 90 0.68 -5.49 1.72
CA MET A 90 0.93 -5.62 0.28
C MET A 90 1.62 -4.39 -0.32
N ALA A 91 1.28 -3.19 0.13
CA ALA A 91 1.97 -1.96 -0.32
C ALA A 91 3.45 -1.96 0.09
N HIS A 92 3.78 -2.53 1.27
CA HIS A 92 5.15 -2.72 1.69
C HIS A 92 5.89 -3.72 0.78
N VAL A 93 5.24 -4.83 0.40
CA VAL A 93 5.81 -5.79 -0.57
C VAL A 93 6.11 -5.12 -1.91
N ILE A 94 5.15 -4.33 -2.44
CA ILE A 94 5.34 -3.60 -3.70
C ILE A 94 6.50 -2.60 -3.57
N ASN A 95 6.62 -1.90 -2.43
CA ASN A 95 7.75 -1.03 -2.14
C ASN A 95 9.10 -1.77 -2.14
N LEU A 96 9.18 -2.94 -1.50
CA LEU A 96 10.38 -3.76 -1.52
C LEU A 96 10.75 -4.21 -2.95
N ALA A 97 9.76 -4.71 -3.70
CA ALA A 97 9.98 -5.14 -5.09
C ALA A 97 10.45 -3.99 -5.97
N ALA A 98 9.82 -2.82 -5.86
CA ALA A 98 10.20 -1.61 -6.59
C ALA A 98 11.63 -1.17 -6.28
N HIS A 99 11.99 -1.12 -5.00
CA HIS A 99 13.36 -0.78 -4.61
C HIS A 99 14.39 -1.77 -5.14
N ASP A 100 14.12 -3.07 -5.05
CA ASP A 100 15.04 -4.09 -5.56
C ASP A 100 15.19 -3.99 -7.10
N GLY A 101 14.10 -3.72 -7.82
CA GLY A 101 14.16 -3.44 -9.27
C GLY A 101 14.94 -2.17 -9.62
N ILE A 102 14.66 -1.04 -8.93
CA ILE A 102 15.30 0.27 -9.19
C ILE A 102 16.81 0.22 -8.91
N LYS A 103 17.24 -0.48 -7.85
CA LYS A 103 18.67 -0.64 -7.52
C LYS A 103 19.44 -1.29 -8.66
N VAL A 104 18.88 -2.36 -9.23
CA VAL A 104 19.51 -3.12 -10.31
C VAL A 104 19.47 -2.33 -11.62
N PHE A 105 18.37 -1.63 -11.89
CA PHE A 105 18.23 -0.79 -13.08
C PHE A 105 19.23 0.39 -13.11
N GLY A 106 19.59 0.91 -11.93
CA GLY A 106 20.50 2.06 -11.79
C GLY A 106 21.99 1.71 -11.57
N GLY A 107 22.36 0.44 -11.45
CA GLY A 107 23.72 -0.01 -11.11
C GLY A 107 24.47 -0.67 -12.27
N ILE A 108 25.81 -0.64 -12.20
CA ILE A 108 26.65 -1.64 -12.88
C ILE A 108 26.63 -2.88 -11.97
N PRO A 109 26.48 -4.12 -12.49
CA PRO A 109 26.37 -5.31 -11.64
C PRO A 109 27.62 -5.46 -10.76
N THR A 110 27.48 -5.30 -9.44
CA THR A 110 28.53 -5.68 -8.49
C THR A 110 28.33 -7.14 -8.09
N LEU A 111 29.25 -7.98 -8.53
CA LEU A 111 29.43 -9.36 -8.07
C LEU A 111 29.97 -9.37 -6.63
N SER A 112 29.11 -9.13 -5.65
CA SER A 112 29.26 -9.47 -4.22
C SER A 112 28.01 -8.92 -3.51
N GLY A 113 27.23 -9.66 -2.73
CA GLY A 113 27.57 -10.75 -1.84
C GLY A 113 27.14 -10.36 -0.43
N SER A 114 25.83 -10.32 -0.19
CA SER A 114 25.15 -10.63 1.09
C SER A 114 23.66 -10.39 0.93
N ASP A 115 22.86 -11.44 1.13
CA ASP A 115 21.40 -11.40 1.26
C ASP A 115 21.00 -10.69 2.58
N GLU A 116 21.43 -9.45 2.79
CA GLU A 116 20.86 -8.62 3.84
C GLU A 116 19.55 -8.02 3.32
N GLU A 117 18.44 -8.61 3.75
CA GLU A 117 17.12 -7.98 3.66
C GLU A 117 17.26 -6.55 4.24
N ILE A 118 17.09 -5.54 3.39
CA ILE A 118 17.05 -4.14 3.83
C ILE A 118 15.74 -3.97 4.60
N THR A 119 15.80 -4.34 5.87
CA THR A 119 14.80 -3.99 6.87
C THR A 119 14.77 -2.46 6.96
N LEU A 120 13.57 -1.89 7.06
CA LEU A 120 13.35 -0.45 7.30
C LEU A 120 14.20 0.08 8.47
N ASP A 121 14.56 -0.80 9.41
CA ASP A 121 15.37 -0.51 10.60
C ASP A 121 16.86 -0.25 10.33
N LYS A 122 17.41 -0.64 9.17
CA LYS A 122 18.82 -0.39 8.80
C LYS A 122 19.03 0.86 7.94
N MET A 123 18.00 1.67 7.72
CA MET A 123 18.17 2.99 7.12
C MET A 123 18.59 3.99 8.20
N ASP A 124 19.90 4.11 8.43
CA ASP A 124 20.45 5.15 9.29
C ASP A 124 20.03 6.52 8.77
N ILE A 125 19.12 7.19 9.50
CA ILE A 125 18.55 8.51 9.19
C ILE A 125 19.66 9.56 8.99
N ASN A 126 20.86 9.32 9.51
CA ASN A 126 21.99 10.21 9.37
C ASN A 126 22.63 10.19 7.95
N ASN A 127 22.36 9.17 7.12
CA ASN A 127 22.81 9.10 5.72
C ASN A 127 21.78 9.64 4.70
N LEU A 128 20.68 10.24 5.18
CA LEU A 128 19.53 10.66 4.37
C LEU A 128 19.50 12.15 4.03
N ILE A 129 20.45 12.95 4.51
CA ILE A 129 20.50 14.39 4.24
C ILE A 129 21.56 14.62 3.17
N THR A 130 21.12 14.76 1.92
CA THR A 130 21.96 15.34 0.87
C THR A 130 22.12 16.84 1.17
N GLU A 131 23.33 17.37 1.03
CA GLU A 131 23.53 18.82 1.12
C GLU A 131 22.57 19.55 0.16
N PRO A 132 22.10 20.76 0.49
CA PRO A 132 21.15 21.50 -0.35
C PRO A 132 21.62 21.73 -1.80
N ASP A 133 22.91 21.56 -2.09
CA ASP A 133 23.48 21.67 -3.42
C ASP A 133 23.74 20.32 -4.12
N GLY A 134 23.40 19.20 -3.50
CA GLY A 134 23.58 17.86 -4.05
C GLY A 134 25.04 17.51 -4.41
N ALA A 135 26.04 18.11 -3.75
CA ALA A 135 27.46 17.90 -4.05
C ALA A 135 27.96 16.47 -3.76
N GLU A 136 27.45 15.83 -2.70
CA GLU A 136 27.86 14.48 -2.29
C GLU A 136 27.08 13.35 -2.98
N VAL A 137 26.19 13.68 -3.93
CA VAL A 137 25.38 12.67 -4.63
C VAL A 137 26.26 11.87 -5.59
N ASN A 138 26.21 10.55 -5.48
CA ASN A 138 26.88 9.66 -6.41
C ASN A 138 26.16 9.67 -7.78
N ILE A 139 26.72 10.40 -8.75
CA ILE A 139 26.16 10.69 -10.10
C ILE A 139 26.14 9.44 -11.03
N LYS A 140 26.50 8.25 -10.54
CA LYS A 140 26.63 7.04 -11.38
C LYS A 140 25.34 6.60 -12.09
N SER A 141 24.15 7.02 -11.62
CA SER A 141 22.87 6.60 -12.21
C SER A 141 22.04 7.79 -12.71
N VAL A 142 21.07 7.52 -13.59
CA VAL A 142 20.13 8.54 -14.07
C VAL A 142 19.23 9.04 -12.92
N VAL A 143 18.76 8.13 -12.07
CA VAL A 143 17.92 8.45 -10.90
C VAL A 143 18.65 9.37 -9.93
N THR A 144 19.92 9.09 -9.63
CA THR A 144 20.73 9.90 -8.71
C THR A 144 21.01 11.29 -9.27
N ARG A 145 21.20 11.45 -10.59
CA ARG A 145 21.31 12.76 -11.24
C ARG A 145 20.02 13.58 -11.12
N ILE A 146 18.87 12.97 -11.35
CA ILE A 146 17.56 13.65 -11.21
C ILE A 146 17.35 14.07 -9.74
N HIS A 147 17.65 13.20 -8.79
CA HIS A 147 17.60 13.51 -7.36
C HIS A 147 18.54 14.68 -7.00
N GLY A 148 19.77 14.65 -7.52
CA GLY A 148 20.75 15.71 -7.31
C GLY A 148 20.29 17.06 -7.87
N LEU A 149 19.70 17.07 -9.06
CA LEU A 149 19.12 18.28 -9.67
C LEU A 149 17.96 18.83 -8.83
N ALA A 150 17.04 17.96 -8.41
CA ALA A 150 15.91 18.34 -7.57
C ALA A 150 16.37 18.92 -6.22
N THR A 151 17.37 18.30 -5.59
CA THR A 151 17.99 18.79 -4.36
C THR A 151 18.61 20.17 -4.59
N TYR A 152 19.46 20.30 -5.61
CA TYR A 152 20.17 21.53 -5.96
C TYR A 152 19.24 22.72 -6.17
N ILE A 153 18.20 22.56 -7.00
CA ILE A 153 17.22 23.62 -7.29
C ILE A 153 16.46 24.01 -6.03
N ARG A 154 16.04 23.02 -5.22
CA ARG A 154 15.26 23.28 -4.02
C ARG A 154 16.10 23.88 -2.88
N GLY A 155 17.42 23.76 -2.93
CA GLY A 155 18.31 24.21 -1.87
C GLY A 155 18.47 25.72 -1.70
N SER A 156 18.08 26.54 -2.68
CA SER A 156 18.18 28.01 -2.58
C SER A 156 17.00 28.71 -3.27
N PRO A 157 16.42 29.77 -2.67
CA PRO A 157 15.38 30.57 -3.33
C PRO A 157 15.80 31.08 -4.72
N GLN A 158 17.03 31.56 -4.87
CA GLN A 158 17.56 32.05 -6.15
C GLN A 158 17.60 30.98 -7.22
N ARG A 159 17.91 29.72 -6.85
CA ARG A 159 17.89 28.59 -7.78
C ARG A 159 16.45 28.21 -8.18
N ARG A 160 15.49 28.32 -7.26
CA ARG A 160 14.06 28.12 -7.56
C ARG A 160 13.54 29.20 -8.51
N GLU A 161 13.87 30.45 -8.24
CA GLU A 161 13.55 31.60 -9.11
C GLU A 161 14.19 31.44 -10.49
N GLY A 162 15.46 31.03 -10.55
CA GLY A 162 16.14 30.75 -11.82
C GLY A 162 15.49 29.61 -12.60
N PHE A 163 15.05 28.54 -11.92
CA PHE A 163 14.33 27.44 -12.57
C PHE A 163 12.96 27.89 -13.08
N GLN A 164 12.23 28.69 -12.29
CA GLN A 164 10.96 29.29 -12.69
C GLN A 164 11.13 30.22 -13.90
N ALA A 165 12.18 31.04 -13.95
CA ALA A 165 12.46 31.89 -15.10
C ALA A 165 12.69 31.08 -16.40
N VAL A 166 13.24 29.87 -16.30
CA VAL A 166 13.35 28.96 -17.45
C VAL A 166 11.98 28.41 -17.87
N ILE A 167 11.09 28.12 -16.92
CA ILE A 167 9.68 27.74 -17.21
C ILE A 167 8.99 28.88 -17.96
N ASP A 168 9.07 30.10 -17.45
CA ASP A 168 8.46 31.29 -18.04
C ASP A 168 9.00 31.54 -19.46
N PHE A 169 10.32 31.40 -19.64
CA PHE A 169 10.95 31.50 -20.95
C PHE A 169 10.42 30.45 -21.93
N ILE A 170 10.33 29.18 -21.53
CA ILE A 170 9.80 28.11 -22.39
C ILE A 170 8.33 28.36 -22.74
N ASN A 171 7.52 28.78 -21.76
CA ASN A 171 6.11 29.10 -21.96
C ASN A 171 5.92 30.28 -22.93
N SER A 172 6.84 31.25 -22.91
CA SER A 172 6.82 32.37 -23.86
C SER A 172 7.08 31.94 -25.31
N GLN A 173 7.81 30.83 -25.52
CA GLN A 173 8.11 30.28 -26.85
C GLN A 173 7.01 29.33 -27.36
N SER A 174 6.24 28.72 -26.45
CA SER A 174 5.20 27.73 -26.77
C SER A 174 3.89 27.98 -26.01
N PRO A 175 3.16 29.07 -26.30
CA PRO A 175 1.97 29.47 -25.54
C PRO A 175 0.78 28.51 -25.68
N GLU A 176 0.75 27.68 -26.72
CA GLU A 176 -0.34 26.71 -26.94
C GLU A 176 -0.27 25.50 -26.01
N THR A 177 0.90 25.19 -25.44
CA THR A 177 1.11 24.08 -24.50
C THR A 177 1.98 24.53 -23.32
N PRO A 178 1.45 25.38 -22.43
CA PRO A 178 2.23 25.92 -21.33
C PRO A 178 2.58 24.81 -20.32
N VAL A 179 3.84 24.78 -19.92
CA VAL A 179 4.31 24.04 -18.76
C VAL A 179 3.69 24.69 -17.52
N LYS A 180 2.86 23.93 -16.78
CA LYS A 180 2.30 24.38 -15.50
C LYS A 180 3.43 24.69 -14.52
N ASP A 181 3.25 25.70 -13.66
CA ASP A 181 4.19 26.09 -12.59
C ASP A 181 4.45 24.92 -11.64
N LYS A 182 5.43 24.10 -12.01
CA LYS A 182 5.79 22.85 -11.34
C LYS A 182 7.27 22.90 -11.04
N ILE A 183 7.63 22.80 -9.76
CA ILE A 183 9.01 22.53 -9.35
C ILE A 183 9.28 21.02 -9.39
N LEU A 184 10.56 20.65 -9.50
CA LEU A 184 10.98 19.25 -9.29
C LEU A 184 10.60 18.77 -7.89
N ILE A 185 10.13 17.53 -7.84
CA ILE A 185 9.80 16.81 -6.60
C ILE A 185 11.07 16.13 -6.10
N LEU A 186 11.32 16.21 -4.80
CA LEU A 186 12.38 15.44 -4.16
C LEU A 186 11.78 14.12 -3.67
N ASP A 187 12.41 13.00 -4.03
CA ASP A 187 11.98 11.70 -3.53
C ASP A 187 12.39 11.50 -2.06
N VAL A 188 11.58 10.70 -1.39
CA VAL A 188 11.88 10.10 -0.09
C VAL A 188 12.51 8.75 -0.37
N LYS A 189 13.83 8.61 -0.15
CA LYS A 189 14.60 7.39 -0.50
C LYS A 189 13.97 6.08 0.03
N THR A 190 13.20 6.15 1.10
CA THR A 190 12.55 4.99 1.73
C THR A 190 11.24 4.57 1.04
N ARG A 191 10.66 5.42 0.20
CA ARG A 191 9.35 5.24 -0.46
C ARG A 191 9.47 5.32 -1.97
N TRP A 192 9.42 4.16 -2.62
CA TRP A 192 9.59 4.04 -4.08
C TRP A 192 8.61 4.90 -4.90
N ASN A 193 7.37 5.08 -4.41
CA ASN A 193 6.35 5.94 -5.05
C ASN A 193 6.84 7.38 -5.24
N SER A 194 7.59 7.91 -4.28
CA SER A 194 8.13 9.27 -4.39
C SER A 194 9.25 9.35 -5.43
N THR A 195 10.04 8.28 -5.60
CA THR A 195 11.02 8.16 -6.68
C THR A 195 10.32 8.11 -8.03
N PHE A 196 9.23 7.33 -8.16
CA PHE A 196 8.40 7.32 -9.37
C PHE A 196 7.84 8.71 -9.70
N LEU A 197 7.24 9.41 -8.73
CA LEU A 197 6.71 10.76 -8.91
C LEU A 197 7.81 11.78 -9.26
N MET A 198 9.00 11.65 -8.68
CA MET A 198 10.17 12.45 -9.06
C MET A 198 10.57 12.23 -10.53
N LEU A 199 10.65 10.97 -10.97
CA LEU A 199 10.98 10.63 -12.36
C LEU A 199 9.91 11.15 -13.32
N GLN A 200 8.63 10.94 -12.99
CA GLN A 200 7.50 11.43 -13.78
C GLN A 200 7.54 12.95 -13.92
N ARG A 201 7.70 13.68 -12.81
CA ARG A 201 7.83 15.14 -12.81
C ARG A 201 9.05 15.63 -13.59
N ALA A 202 10.19 14.96 -13.45
CA ALA A 202 11.39 15.31 -14.20
C ALA A 202 11.20 15.09 -15.70
N SER A 203 10.50 14.03 -16.10
CA SER A 203 10.16 13.75 -17.49
C SER A 203 9.19 14.78 -18.07
N GLU A 204 8.16 15.20 -17.32
CA GLU A 204 7.26 16.31 -17.68
C GLU A 204 8.05 17.61 -17.90
N LEU A 205 9.07 17.86 -17.07
CA LEU A 205 9.91 19.04 -17.10
C LEU A 205 11.22 18.83 -17.88
N LYS A 206 11.30 17.80 -18.75
CA LYS A 206 12.53 17.42 -19.46
C LYS A 206 13.20 18.59 -20.17
N HIS A 207 12.42 19.38 -20.90
CA HIS A 207 12.95 20.54 -21.63
C HIS A 207 13.45 21.64 -20.69
N VAL A 208 12.71 21.92 -19.61
CA VAL A 208 13.11 22.88 -18.56
C VAL A 208 14.41 22.43 -17.90
N CYS A 209 14.51 21.15 -17.53
CA CYS A 209 15.70 20.58 -16.90
C CYS A 209 16.93 20.68 -17.82
N THR A 210 16.79 20.32 -19.10
CA THR A 210 17.89 20.43 -20.08
C THR A 210 18.33 21.89 -20.27
N THR A 211 17.39 22.82 -20.40
CA THR A 211 17.70 24.25 -20.58
C THR A 211 18.33 24.86 -19.33
N TYR A 212 17.85 24.51 -18.14
CA TYR A 212 18.41 24.97 -16.87
C TYR A 212 19.85 24.45 -16.68
N CYS A 213 20.09 23.15 -16.89
CA CYS A 213 21.43 22.57 -16.80
C CYS A 213 22.40 23.11 -17.86
N GLY A 214 21.90 23.55 -19.03
CA GLY A 214 22.70 24.18 -20.08
C GLY A 214 23.04 25.65 -19.82
N SER A 215 22.20 26.36 -19.06
CA SER A 215 22.37 27.78 -18.75
C SER A 215 23.10 28.06 -17.42
N GLN A 216 23.12 27.09 -16.50
CA GLN A 216 23.76 27.22 -15.18
C GLN A 216 24.99 26.30 -15.09
N PRO A 217 26.23 26.85 -15.05
CA PRO A 217 27.46 26.06 -15.02
C PRO A 217 27.50 25.02 -13.88
N GLU A 218 27.04 25.40 -12.69
CA GLU A 218 27.03 24.56 -11.49
C GLU A 218 26.01 23.41 -11.56
N ALA A 219 24.94 23.57 -12.37
CA ALA A 219 23.93 22.54 -12.57
C ALA A 219 24.27 21.58 -13.73
N SER A 220 25.23 21.93 -14.59
CA SER A 220 25.61 21.14 -15.77
C SER A 220 25.95 19.67 -15.46
N LYS A 221 26.53 19.40 -14.28
CA LYS A 221 26.85 18.05 -13.77
C LYS A 221 25.63 17.12 -13.63
N TYR A 222 24.42 17.66 -13.57
CA TYR A 222 23.17 16.89 -13.48
C TYR A 222 22.51 16.66 -14.84
N SER A 223 23.07 17.19 -15.92
CA SER A 223 22.50 17.04 -17.26
C SER A 223 22.38 15.58 -17.67
N LEU A 224 21.29 15.27 -18.37
CA LEU A 224 21.01 13.97 -18.96
C LEU A 224 21.03 14.08 -20.48
N THR A 225 21.61 13.08 -21.12
CA THR A 225 21.58 12.93 -22.58
C THR A 225 20.20 12.50 -23.06
N LYS A 226 19.93 12.62 -24.37
CA LYS A 226 18.66 12.15 -24.97
C LYS A 226 18.39 10.66 -24.67
N ALA A 227 19.40 9.81 -24.83
CA ALA A 227 19.30 8.38 -24.56
C ALA A 227 19.04 8.08 -23.07
N GLU A 228 19.53 8.91 -22.15
CA GLU A 228 19.26 8.76 -20.72
C GLU A 228 17.84 9.18 -20.37
N TRP A 229 17.30 10.22 -21.01
CA TRP A 229 15.88 10.56 -20.87
C TRP A 229 14.95 9.48 -21.42
N GLU A 230 15.29 8.85 -22.55
CA GLU A 230 14.56 7.69 -23.07
C GLU A 230 14.55 6.53 -22.06
N LYS A 231 15.62 6.35 -21.27
CA LYS A 231 15.63 5.39 -20.15
C LYS A 231 14.71 5.81 -19.00
N VAL A 232 14.64 7.10 -18.67
CA VAL A 232 13.70 7.60 -17.65
C VAL A 232 12.27 7.28 -18.05
N GLU A 233 11.92 7.51 -19.32
CA GLU A 233 10.59 7.22 -19.86
C GLU A 233 10.27 5.71 -19.75
N GLN A 234 11.21 4.84 -20.10
CA GLN A 234 11.06 3.38 -19.92
C GLN A 234 10.90 2.97 -18.45
N MET A 235 11.64 3.62 -17.52
CA MET A 235 11.47 3.35 -16.08
C MET A 235 10.09 3.75 -15.58
N ILE A 236 9.57 4.90 -16.04
CA ILE A 236 8.25 5.39 -15.66
C ILE A 236 7.20 4.38 -16.15
N GLU A 237 7.26 3.97 -17.42
CA GLU A 237 6.33 2.97 -17.98
C GLU A 237 6.38 1.66 -17.20
N PHE A 238 7.58 1.19 -16.83
CA PHE A 238 7.76 -0.03 -16.05
C PHE A 238 7.22 0.06 -14.62
N LEU A 239 7.37 1.21 -13.97
CA LEU A 239 6.98 1.43 -12.57
C LEU A 239 5.51 1.87 -12.41
N GLU A 240 4.89 2.42 -13.45
CA GLU A 240 3.53 2.96 -13.41
C GLU A 240 2.48 1.92 -12.94
N PRO A 241 2.49 0.65 -13.39
CA PRO A 241 1.53 -0.35 -12.92
C PRO A 241 1.60 -0.56 -11.40
N LEU A 242 2.80 -0.54 -10.82
CA LEU A 242 2.99 -0.67 -9.37
C LEU A 242 2.40 0.54 -8.64
N HIS A 243 2.44 1.73 -9.25
CA HIS A 243 2.02 2.97 -8.62
C HIS A 243 0.50 3.00 -8.54
N LYS A 244 -0.15 2.72 -9.69
CA LYS A 244 -1.61 2.59 -9.81
C LYS A 244 -2.18 1.62 -8.79
N VAL A 245 -1.61 0.41 -8.68
CA VAL A 245 -2.14 -0.60 -7.74
C VAL A 245 -1.84 -0.27 -6.28
N THR A 246 -0.71 0.40 -5.99
CA THR A 246 -0.43 0.86 -4.62
C THR A 246 -1.46 1.89 -4.17
N ASN A 247 -1.85 2.84 -5.04
CA ASN A 247 -2.90 3.81 -4.73
C ASN A 247 -4.24 3.12 -4.47
N ILE A 248 -4.60 2.13 -5.29
CA ILE A 248 -5.81 1.32 -5.10
C ILE A 248 -5.79 0.61 -3.73
N LEU A 249 -4.66 0.01 -3.32
CA LEU A 249 -4.54 -0.76 -2.09
C LEU A 249 -4.47 0.11 -0.82
N CYS A 250 -4.03 1.36 -0.95
CA CYS A 250 -3.96 2.32 0.16
C CYS A 250 -5.26 3.10 0.39
N GLY A 251 -6.29 2.86 -0.43
CA GLY A 251 -7.63 3.38 -0.22
C GLY A 251 -8.28 2.84 1.07
N SER A 252 -9.18 3.62 1.67
CA SER A 252 -9.87 3.25 2.92
C SER A 252 -11.39 3.39 2.86
N GLN A 253 -11.95 3.74 1.70
CA GLN A 253 -13.40 3.91 1.51
C GLN A 253 -14.06 2.70 0.84
N TYR A 254 -13.29 1.67 0.52
CA TYR A 254 -13.76 0.45 -0.12
C TYR A 254 -12.92 -0.76 0.31
N PRO A 255 -13.44 -1.99 0.17
CA PRO A 255 -12.68 -3.21 0.44
C PRO A 255 -11.43 -3.33 -0.43
N THR A 256 -10.26 -3.52 0.19
CA THR A 256 -8.98 -3.65 -0.53
C THR A 256 -8.43 -5.06 -0.54
N LEU A 257 -8.67 -5.86 0.51
CA LEU A 257 -8.16 -7.24 0.58
C LEU A 257 -8.70 -8.14 -0.55
N SER A 258 -9.94 -7.92 -0.99
CA SER A 258 -10.51 -8.69 -2.12
C SER A 258 -9.73 -8.53 -3.43
N MET A 259 -9.04 -7.40 -3.60
CA MET A 259 -8.22 -7.10 -4.77
C MET A 259 -6.77 -7.59 -4.63
N SER A 260 -6.33 -8.01 -3.44
CA SER A 260 -4.93 -8.35 -3.17
C SER A 260 -4.40 -9.48 -4.07
N LEU A 261 -5.03 -10.65 -4.07
CA LEU A 261 -4.64 -11.78 -4.91
C LEU A 261 -4.72 -11.46 -6.41
N PRO A 262 -5.81 -10.84 -6.93
CA PRO A 262 -5.85 -10.35 -8.30
C PRO A 262 -4.70 -9.41 -8.67
N ILE A 263 -4.37 -8.44 -7.81
CA ILE A 263 -3.29 -7.49 -8.07
C ILE A 263 -1.94 -8.21 -8.08
N TYR A 264 -1.66 -9.10 -7.13
CA TYR A 264 -0.43 -9.88 -7.14
C TYR A 264 -0.26 -10.66 -8.45
N ILE A 265 -1.30 -11.40 -8.85
CA ILE A 265 -1.26 -12.21 -10.08
C ILE A 265 -1.10 -11.33 -11.32
N SER A 266 -1.86 -10.24 -11.41
CA SER A 266 -1.78 -9.29 -12.53
C SER A 266 -0.42 -8.59 -12.61
N LEU A 267 0.19 -8.22 -11.48
CA LEU A 267 1.53 -7.63 -11.46
C LEU A 267 2.57 -8.61 -11.98
N VAL A 268 2.58 -9.85 -11.49
CA VAL A 268 3.55 -10.87 -11.95
C VAL A 268 3.38 -11.10 -13.46
N LYS A 269 2.15 -11.20 -13.96
CA LYS A 269 1.85 -11.33 -15.40
C LYS A 269 2.36 -10.14 -16.21
N ASN A 270 2.08 -8.91 -15.77
CA ASN A 270 2.51 -7.70 -16.45
C ASN A 270 4.05 -7.62 -16.52
N ILE A 271 4.73 -7.95 -15.42
CA ILE A 271 6.20 -7.93 -15.39
C ILE A 271 6.78 -9.03 -16.30
N TYR A 272 6.18 -10.23 -16.36
CA TYR A 272 6.59 -11.25 -17.34
C TYR A 272 6.36 -10.80 -18.79
N GLN A 273 5.25 -10.12 -19.06
CA GLN A 273 4.97 -9.59 -20.39
C GLN A 273 5.99 -8.53 -20.78
N VAL A 274 6.25 -7.56 -19.91
CA VAL A 274 7.29 -6.55 -20.11
C VAL A 274 8.65 -7.22 -20.32
N ARG A 275 9.04 -8.15 -19.46
CA ARG A 275 10.27 -8.94 -19.62
C ARG A 275 10.39 -9.62 -21.00
N SER A 276 9.28 -10.05 -21.61
CA SER A 276 9.28 -10.68 -22.95
C SER A 276 9.34 -9.69 -24.12
N GLN A 277 8.97 -8.43 -23.90
CA GLN A 277 8.87 -7.40 -24.95
C GLN A 277 10.15 -6.56 -25.07
N TYR A 278 10.94 -6.43 -24.00
CA TYR A 278 12.15 -5.61 -24.00
C TYR A 278 13.40 -6.49 -24.18
N ASP A 279 14.15 -6.21 -25.25
CA ASP A 279 15.45 -6.83 -25.57
C ASP A 279 16.62 -6.17 -24.80
N SER A 280 16.33 -5.23 -23.89
CA SER A 280 17.35 -4.51 -23.16
C SER A 280 17.86 -5.34 -21.97
N ALA A 281 19.13 -5.73 -22.04
CA ALA A 281 19.85 -6.43 -20.96
C ALA A 281 19.78 -5.74 -19.57
N GLN A 282 19.31 -4.49 -19.51
CA GLN A 282 19.17 -3.69 -18.29
C GLN A 282 17.81 -3.86 -17.59
N LEU A 283 16.71 -4.15 -18.30
CA LEU A 283 15.37 -4.32 -17.70
C LEU A 283 15.13 -5.72 -17.16
N ILE A 284 15.69 -6.74 -17.81
CA ILE A 284 15.48 -8.15 -17.44
C ILE A 284 15.88 -8.43 -15.98
N PRO A 285 17.06 -8.00 -15.49
CA PRO A 285 17.44 -8.24 -14.10
C PRO A 285 16.54 -7.55 -13.08
N ALA A 286 16.06 -6.33 -13.38
CA ALA A 286 15.14 -5.60 -12.52
C ALA A 286 13.76 -6.30 -12.47
N ALA A 287 13.27 -6.76 -13.62
CA ALA A 287 12.04 -7.55 -13.72
C ALA A 287 12.15 -8.89 -12.95
N ASP A 288 13.28 -9.58 -13.05
CA ASP A 288 13.51 -10.85 -12.36
C ASP A 288 13.51 -10.69 -10.83
N GLU A 289 14.17 -9.67 -10.29
CA GLU A 289 14.15 -9.39 -8.84
C GLU A 289 12.75 -8.99 -8.34
N MET A 290 12.02 -8.19 -9.12
CA MET A 290 10.63 -7.86 -8.81
C MET A 290 9.72 -9.09 -8.81
N ILE A 291 9.78 -9.92 -9.86
CA ILE A 291 9.00 -11.15 -9.98
C ILE A 291 9.30 -12.06 -8.79
N LYS A 292 10.57 -12.27 -8.47
CA LYS A 292 11.00 -13.09 -7.33
C LYS A 292 10.38 -12.58 -6.01
N LYS A 293 10.43 -11.27 -5.75
CA LYS A 293 9.88 -10.68 -4.53
C LYS A 293 8.36 -10.81 -4.49
N ILE A 294 7.65 -10.37 -5.52
CA ILE A 294 6.18 -10.35 -5.57
C ILE A 294 5.65 -11.78 -5.50
N THR A 295 6.29 -12.73 -6.19
CA THR A 295 5.90 -14.15 -6.18
C THR A 295 6.05 -14.75 -4.79
N LYS A 296 7.16 -14.51 -4.07
CA LYS A 296 7.35 -14.98 -2.68
C LYS A 296 6.15 -14.61 -1.80
N TYR A 297 5.70 -13.37 -1.85
CA TYR A 297 4.60 -12.89 -1.02
C TYR A 297 3.21 -13.28 -1.54
N LEU A 298 3.05 -13.46 -2.86
CA LEU A 298 1.84 -14.07 -3.41
C LEU A 298 1.64 -15.50 -2.88
N ILE A 299 2.71 -16.29 -2.80
CA ILE A 299 2.66 -17.65 -2.23
C ILE A 299 2.15 -17.59 -0.79
N LEU A 300 2.75 -16.75 0.05
CA LEU A 300 2.33 -16.57 1.44
C LEU A 300 0.88 -16.10 1.55
N ALA A 301 0.42 -15.21 0.67
CA ALA A 301 -0.97 -14.74 0.66
C ALA A 301 -1.96 -15.85 0.25
N LEU A 302 -1.55 -16.77 -0.63
CA LEU A 302 -2.35 -17.92 -1.07
C LEU A 302 -2.46 -19.02 -0.02
N GLU A 303 -1.62 -19.01 1.01
CA GLU A 303 -1.71 -19.94 2.15
C GLU A 303 -2.70 -19.47 3.21
N LYS A 304 -3.08 -18.18 3.21
CA LYS A 304 -3.94 -17.59 4.23
C LYS A 304 -5.42 -17.68 3.85
N PRO A 305 -6.34 -17.97 4.79
CA PRO A 305 -7.78 -17.98 4.51
C PRO A 305 -8.34 -16.61 4.12
N ALA A 306 -7.90 -15.53 4.76
CA ALA A 306 -8.52 -14.21 4.63
C ALA A 306 -8.45 -13.61 3.20
N PRO A 307 -7.30 -13.57 2.50
CA PRO A 307 -7.23 -13.09 1.12
C PRO A 307 -8.11 -13.89 0.15
N ILE A 308 -8.17 -15.22 0.33
CA ILE A 308 -9.01 -16.12 -0.48
C ILE A 308 -10.50 -15.79 -0.25
N CYS A 309 -10.90 -15.69 1.02
CA CYS A 309 -12.28 -15.40 1.39
C CYS A 309 -12.74 -14.03 0.89
N ALA A 310 -11.95 -12.98 1.12
CA ALA A 310 -12.24 -11.64 0.66
C ALA A 310 -12.41 -11.58 -0.87
N MET A 311 -11.54 -12.26 -1.63
CA MET A 311 -11.64 -12.33 -3.10
C MET A 311 -12.93 -13.03 -3.56
N ILE A 312 -13.32 -14.12 -2.90
CA ILE A 312 -14.55 -14.85 -3.23
C ILE A 312 -15.79 -14.01 -2.90
N LEU A 313 -15.77 -13.25 -1.80
CA LEU A 313 -16.85 -12.36 -1.36
C LEU A 313 -16.98 -11.08 -2.22
N ASP A 314 -16.04 -10.81 -3.12
CA ASP A 314 -16.19 -9.73 -4.09
C ASP A 314 -17.03 -10.22 -5.28
N PRO A 315 -18.25 -9.69 -5.48
CA PRO A 315 -19.18 -10.21 -6.49
C PRO A 315 -18.70 -9.93 -7.93
N ARG A 316 -17.71 -9.06 -8.10
CA ARG A 316 -17.11 -8.70 -9.40
C ARG A 316 -15.99 -9.66 -9.80
N ILE A 317 -15.45 -10.41 -8.83
CA ILE A 317 -14.27 -11.27 -8.99
C ILE A 317 -14.67 -12.73 -8.82
N LYS A 318 -15.19 -13.07 -7.64
CA LYS A 318 -15.59 -14.41 -7.21
C LYS A 318 -14.47 -15.46 -7.44
N LEU A 319 -14.82 -16.73 -7.30
CA LEU A 319 -13.90 -17.86 -7.54
C LEU A 319 -13.42 -17.97 -9.01
N CYS A 320 -14.15 -17.38 -9.97
CA CYS A 320 -13.81 -17.53 -11.38
C CYS A 320 -12.50 -16.86 -11.78
N TYR A 321 -12.09 -15.78 -11.08
CA TYR A 321 -10.80 -15.15 -11.32
C TYR A 321 -9.68 -16.14 -10.98
N PHE A 322 -9.78 -16.83 -9.85
CA PHE A 322 -8.82 -17.87 -9.48
C PHE A 322 -8.76 -18.97 -10.55
N LYS A 323 -9.91 -19.52 -10.94
CA LYS A 323 -10.01 -20.56 -11.98
C LYS A 323 -9.30 -20.17 -13.29
N LYS A 324 -9.47 -18.92 -13.74
CA LYS A 324 -8.83 -18.39 -14.96
C LYS A 324 -7.30 -18.29 -14.86
N ASN A 325 -6.77 -18.27 -13.64
CA ASN A 325 -5.34 -18.06 -13.38
C ASN A 325 -4.63 -19.31 -12.85
N GLU A 326 -5.34 -20.42 -12.58
CA GLU A 326 -4.74 -21.68 -12.11
C GLU A 326 -3.62 -22.19 -13.02
N SER A 327 -3.82 -22.17 -14.34
CA SER A 327 -2.82 -22.60 -15.31
C SER A 327 -1.55 -21.75 -15.23
N PHE A 328 -1.70 -20.44 -15.04
CA PHE A 328 -0.58 -19.53 -14.88
C PHE A 328 0.17 -19.79 -13.57
N LEU A 329 -0.55 -19.95 -12.46
CA LEU A 329 0.05 -20.24 -11.14
C LEU A 329 0.83 -21.54 -11.14
N SER A 330 0.29 -22.59 -11.77
CA SER A 330 0.93 -23.90 -11.90
C SER A 330 2.15 -23.84 -12.82
N ALA A 331 2.03 -23.21 -14.00
CA ALA A 331 3.12 -23.10 -14.97
C ALA A 331 4.36 -22.37 -14.41
N HIS A 332 4.17 -21.40 -13.52
CA HIS A 332 5.25 -20.65 -12.88
C HIS A 332 5.63 -21.18 -11.50
N SER A 333 5.15 -22.36 -11.11
CA SER A 333 5.43 -22.98 -9.80
C SER A 333 5.10 -22.08 -8.59
N ILE A 334 4.10 -21.20 -8.75
CA ILE A 334 3.65 -20.28 -7.71
C ILE A 334 2.77 -21.04 -6.73
N SER A 335 1.75 -21.74 -7.21
CA SER A 335 0.87 -22.50 -6.32
C SER A 335 0.24 -23.68 -7.04
N LYS A 336 0.00 -24.74 -6.27
CA LYS A 336 -0.80 -25.90 -6.67
C LYS A 336 -2.23 -25.83 -6.12
N LEU A 337 -2.58 -24.77 -5.40
CA LEU A 337 -3.93 -24.54 -4.88
C LEU A 337 -4.91 -24.50 -6.06
N THR A 338 -5.95 -25.32 -5.99
CA THR A 338 -7.03 -25.35 -6.99
C THR A 338 -8.21 -24.52 -6.52
N ALA A 339 -9.13 -24.16 -7.42
CA ALA A 339 -10.39 -23.50 -7.03
C ALA A 339 -11.23 -24.36 -6.08
N LYS A 340 -11.05 -25.70 -6.11
CA LYS A 340 -11.71 -26.59 -5.17
C LYS A 340 -11.14 -26.43 -3.75
N ASP A 341 -9.83 -26.28 -3.64
CA ASP A 341 -9.15 -26.05 -2.36
C ASP A 341 -9.55 -24.67 -1.81
N ALA A 342 -9.51 -23.62 -2.64
CA ALA A 342 -9.97 -22.28 -2.27
C ALA A 342 -11.44 -22.26 -1.81
N LEU A 343 -12.32 -23.00 -2.50
CA LEU A 343 -13.72 -23.16 -2.09
C LEU A 343 -13.87 -23.94 -0.78
N THR A 344 -12.96 -24.88 -0.50
CA THR A 344 -12.97 -25.64 0.76
C THR A 344 -12.58 -24.75 1.93
N THR A 345 -11.54 -23.92 1.78
CA THR A 345 -11.17 -22.88 2.75
C THR A 345 -12.33 -21.92 2.99
N PHE A 346 -12.95 -21.42 1.92
CA PHE A 346 -14.11 -20.52 2.01
C PHE A 346 -15.27 -21.14 2.81
N LYS A 347 -15.61 -22.40 2.52
CA LYS A 347 -16.66 -23.13 3.25
C LYS A 347 -16.31 -23.37 4.71
N LEU A 348 -15.04 -23.56 5.04
CA LEU A 348 -14.59 -23.74 6.42
C LEU A 348 -14.78 -22.45 7.21
N GLU A 349 -14.33 -21.32 6.68
CA GLU A 349 -14.48 -20.01 7.32
C GLU A 349 -15.95 -19.58 7.44
N ALA A 350 -16.77 -19.84 6.42
CA ALA A 350 -18.18 -19.48 6.42
C ALA A 350 -18.98 -20.09 7.59
N LYS A 351 -18.56 -21.25 8.12
CA LYS A 351 -19.22 -21.89 9.28
C LYS A 351 -19.23 -21.01 10.52
N ARG A 352 -18.23 -20.15 10.69
CA ARG A 352 -18.13 -19.21 11.84
C ARG A 352 -19.22 -18.14 11.80
N PHE A 353 -19.82 -17.93 10.63
CA PHE A 353 -20.84 -16.92 10.38
C PHE A 353 -22.21 -17.53 10.08
N ASP A 354 -22.37 -18.85 10.28
CA ASP A 354 -23.63 -19.53 9.99
C ASP A 354 -24.77 -18.95 10.83
N ARG A 355 -25.70 -18.27 10.16
CA ARG A 355 -26.93 -17.72 10.75
C ARG A 355 -28.17 -18.43 10.24
N SER A 356 -27.99 -19.56 9.57
CA SER A 356 -29.07 -20.23 8.90
C SER A 356 -30.04 -20.86 9.92
N PRO A 357 -31.37 -20.73 9.73
CA PRO A 357 -32.35 -21.27 10.66
C PRO A 357 -32.38 -22.81 10.68
N ILE A 358 -31.85 -23.49 9.65
CA ILE A 358 -31.87 -24.94 9.48
C ILE A 358 -30.48 -25.46 9.08
N ALA A 359 -30.09 -26.62 9.60
CA ALA A 359 -28.88 -27.33 9.19
C ALA A 359 -28.89 -27.65 7.66
N ASN A 360 -27.79 -27.37 6.96
CA ASN A 360 -27.54 -27.44 5.51
C ASN A 360 -27.85 -26.19 4.67
N ASP A 361 -28.55 -25.20 5.21
CA ASP A 361 -28.94 -24.00 4.47
C ASP A 361 -27.72 -23.12 4.09
N LEU A 362 -26.67 -23.05 4.93
CA LEU A 362 -25.40 -22.39 4.58
C LEU A 362 -24.74 -22.96 3.30
N ASN A 363 -24.80 -24.28 3.10
CA ASN A 363 -24.20 -24.88 1.91
C ASN A 363 -24.99 -24.54 0.63
N ASP A 364 -26.31 -24.38 0.74
CA ASP A 364 -27.16 -23.90 -0.35
C ASP A 364 -26.93 -22.41 -0.62
N GLU A 365 -26.82 -21.60 0.43
CA GLU A 365 -26.43 -20.18 0.36
C GLU A 365 -25.12 -20.00 -0.43
N ILE A 366 -24.08 -20.75 -0.05
CA ILE A 366 -22.78 -20.76 -0.75
C ILE A 366 -22.92 -21.24 -2.19
N ARG A 367 -23.68 -22.31 -2.44
CA ARG A 367 -23.88 -22.83 -3.81
C ARG A 367 -24.53 -21.76 -4.70
N GLN A 368 -25.55 -21.09 -4.19
CA GLN A 368 -26.27 -20.05 -4.92
C GLN A 368 -25.36 -18.87 -5.25
N TYR A 369 -24.66 -18.31 -4.25
CA TYR A 369 -23.76 -17.17 -4.45
C TYR A 369 -22.61 -17.47 -5.45
N ILE A 370 -22.04 -18.68 -5.40
CA ILE A 370 -20.96 -19.09 -6.30
C ILE A 370 -21.47 -19.31 -7.74
N ALA A 371 -22.74 -19.71 -7.92
CA ALA A 371 -23.35 -19.96 -9.22
C ALA A 371 -23.85 -18.67 -9.91
N GLU A 372 -24.10 -17.61 -9.14
CA GLU A 372 -24.50 -16.31 -9.68
C GLU A 372 -23.49 -15.74 -10.69
N VAL A 373 -24.02 -14.99 -11.64
CA VAL A 373 -23.22 -14.21 -12.58
C VAL A 373 -22.41 -13.17 -11.81
N LYS A 374 -21.26 -12.80 -12.36
CA LYS A 374 -20.44 -11.73 -11.80
C LYS A 374 -21.08 -10.37 -12.03
N GLU A 375 -20.94 -9.51 -11.04
CA GLU A 375 -21.30 -8.11 -11.14
C GLU A 375 -20.31 -7.33 -12.03
N PRO A 376 -20.74 -6.24 -12.68
CA PRO A 376 -19.87 -5.32 -13.41
C PRO A 376 -18.72 -4.76 -12.57
N SER A 377 -17.61 -4.37 -13.21
CA SER A 377 -16.41 -3.87 -12.51
C SER A 377 -16.65 -2.60 -11.68
N HIS A 378 -17.62 -1.77 -12.07
CA HIS A 378 -17.97 -0.51 -11.40
C HIS A 378 -18.91 -0.70 -10.19
N THR A 379 -19.38 -1.93 -9.93
CA THR A 379 -20.31 -2.21 -8.84
C THR A 379 -19.71 -1.87 -7.49
N ASN A 380 -20.46 -1.16 -6.65
CA ASN A 380 -20.10 -0.94 -5.27
C ASN A 380 -20.33 -2.23 -4.45
N ILE A 381 -19.24 -2.83 -3.92
CA ILE A 381 -19.29 -4.10 -3.20
C ILE A 381 -20.18 -4.01 -1.94
N LEU A 382 -20.06 -2.91 -1.19
CA LEU A 382 -20.79 -2.74 0.07
C LEU A 382 -22.29 -2.56 -0.19
N TYR A 383 -22.63 -1.81 -1.23
CA TYR A 383 -24.00 -1.67 -1.71
C TYR A 383 -24.59 -3.01 -2.16
N TYR A 384 -23.84 -3.82 -2.90
CA TYR A 384 -24.27 -5.16 -3.29
C TYR A 384 -24.64 -5.98 -2.05
N TRP A 385 -23.71 -6.13 -1.10
CA TRP A 385 -23.98 -6.95 0.07
C TRP A 385 -25.10 -6.40 0.96
N ALA A 386 -25.23 -5.08 1.05
CA ALA A 386 -26.32 -4.44 1.76
C ALA A 386 -27.70 -4.86 1.27
N ASN A 387 -27.86 -4.96 -0.05
CA ASN A 387 -29.11 -5.36 -0.69
C ASN A 387 -29.32 -6.88 -0.71
N HIS A 388 -28.29 -7.68 -0.43
CA HIS A 388 -28.35 -9.14 -0.45
C HIS A 388 -28.35 -9.77 0.95
N THR A 389 -28.42 -8.99 2.04
CA THR A 389 -28.42 -9.52 3.42
C THR A 389 -29.53 -10.53 3.71
N LYS A 390 -30.71 -10.38 3.07
CA LYS A 390 -31.83 -11.32 3.21
C LYS A 390 -31.64 -12.61 2.41
N VAL A 391 -30.97 -12.52 1.27
CA VAL A 391 -30.69 -13.67 0.40
C VAL A 391 -29.51 -14.46 0.95
N TYR A 392 -28.54 -13.75 1.53
CA TYR A 392 -27.26 -14.27 2.02
C TYR A 392 -27.01 -13.86 3.48
N PRO A 393 -27.79 -14.37 4.45
CA PRO A 393 -27.69 -13.95 5.84
C PRO A 393 -26.36 -14.31 6.51
N SER A 394 -25.73 -15.43 6.14
CA SER A 394 -24.46 -15.86 6.72
C SER A 394 -23.28 -15.24 5.98
N LEU A 395 -23.33 -15.24 4.65
CA LEU A 395 -22.24 -14.70 3.82
C LEU A 395 -22.15 -13.18 3.88
N SER A 396 -23.25 -12.46 4.10
CA SER A 396 -23.18 -11.00 4.31
C SER A 396 -22.45 -10.64 5.61
N GLU A 397 -22.51 -11.48 6.63
CA GLU A 397 -21.80 -11.26 7.89
C GLU A 397 -20.33 -11.65 7.78
N MET A 398 -20.06 -12.74 7.05
CA MET A 398 -18.71 -13.06 6.61
C MET A 398 -18.11 -11.92 5.76
N ALA A 399 -18.91 -11.30 4.88
CA ALA A 399 -18.50 -10.17 4.05
C ALA A 399 -18.12 -8.94 4.90
N LYS A 400 -18.94 -8.57 5.90
CA LYS A 400 -18.60 -7.49 6.84
C LYS A 400 -17.26 -7.71 7.54
N CYS A 401 -16.92 -8.96 7.80
CA CYS A 401 -15.68 -9.33 8.46
C CYS A 401 -14.48 -9.29 7.50
N PHE A 402 -14.48 -10.10 6.45
CA PHE A 402 -13.30 -10.26 5.58
C PHE A 402 -13.08 -9.10 4.60
N LEU A 403 -14.13 -8.39 4.17
CA LEU A 403 -13.98 -7.22 3.30
C LEU A 403 -13.53 -5.97 4.05
N ALA A 404 -13.68 -5.94 5.38
CA ALA A 404 -13.17 -4.86 6.21
C ALA A 404 -11.66 -4.94 6.43
N ILE A 405 -11.06 -6.12 6.27
CA ILE A 405 -9.62 -6.30 6.48
C ILE A 405 -8.86 -5.48 5.42
N PRO A 406 -7.95 -4.58 5.82
CA PRO A 406 -7.16 -3.81 4.87
C PRO A 406 -6.05 -4.70 4.30
N ALA A 407 -5.77 -4.54 3.00
CA ALA A 407 -4.62 -5.17 2.34
C ALA A 407 -3.26 -4.56 2.75
N THR A 408 -3.28 -3.41 3.44
CA THR A 408 -2.09 -2.62 3.76
C THR A 408 -2.12 -2.08 5.19
N SER A 409 -0.95 -1.84 5.77
CA SER A 409 -0.76 -1.12 7.03
C SER A 409 -0.74 0.41 6.85
N ALA A 410 -1.06 0.91 5.65
CA ALA A 410 -1.05 2.34 5.32
C ALA A 410 -1.93 3.21 6.26
N PRO A 411 -3.10 2.73 6.75
CA PRO A 411 -3.87 3.47 7.75
C PRO A 411 -3.05 3.89 8.97
N SER A 412 -2.28 2.97 9.56
CA SER A 412 -1.38 3.25 10.69
C SER A 412 -0.26 4.22 10.30
N GLU A 413 0.31 4.10 9.09
CA GLU A 413 1.34 5.03 8.58
C GLU A 413 0.82 6.46 8.36
N ARG A 414 -0.45 6.61 7.95
CA ARG A 414 -1.10 7.92 7.81
C ARG A 414 -1.24 8.60 9.18
N VAL A 415 -1.55 7.83 10.23
CA VAL A 415 -1.55 8.35 11.61
C VAL A 415 -0.17 8.88 11.98
N PHE A 416 0.91 8.13 11.71
CA PHE A 416 2.28 8.60 11.93
C PHE A 416 2.69 9.80 11.06
N SER A 417 2.05 10.01 9.92
CA SER A 417 2.34 11.16 9.06
C SER A 417 1.59 12.41 9.54
N LYS A 418 0.31 12.27 9.91
CA LYS A 418 -0.50 13.31 10.54
C LYS A 418 0.07 13.73 11.90
N SER A 419 0.59 12.77 12.67
CA SER A 419 1.23 13.02 13.96
C SER A 419 2.41 13.99 13.80
N LYS A 420 3.28 13.80 12.80
CA LYS A 420 4.41 14.72 12.55
C LYS A 420 3.98 16.18 12.36
N THR A 421 2.80 16.41 11.77
CA THR A 421 2.24 17.76 11.59
C THR A 421 1.76 18.37 12.90
N ILE A 422 1.17 17.55 13.78
CA ILE A 422 0.68 17.97 15.10
C ILE A 422 1.86 18.18 16.07
N PHE A 423 2.92 17.38 15.95
CA PHE A 423 4.01 17.36 16.93
C PHE A 423 5.22 18.21 16.55
N GLY A 424 5.38 18.59 15.28
CA GLY A 424 6.51 19.42 14.81
C GLY A 424 7.89 18.84 15.16
N SER A 425 8.96 19.51 14.72
CA SER A 425 10.35 19.10 15.02
C SER A 425 10.91 19.76 16.30
N GLN A 426 10.17 20.66 16.96
CA GLN A 426 10.67 21.41 18.11
C GLN A 426 9.70 21.37 19.32
N ARG A 427 10.20 20.86 20.47
CA ARG A 427 9.65 20.87 21.87
C ARG A 427 8.65 19.73 22.23
N HIS A 428 8.87 18.74 23.10
CA HIS A 428 9.55 18.50 24.40
C HIS A 428 8.66 18.55 25.68
N SER A 429 7.37 18.91 25.60
CA SER A 429 6.55 19.06 26.82
C SER A 429 5.26 18.24 26.90
N LEU A 430 4.85 17.53 25.84
CA LEU A 430 3.68 16.65 25.92
C LEU A 430 4.09 15.26 26.41
N SER A 431 3.32 14.74 27.37
CA SER A 431 3.45 13.35 27.79
C SER A 431 3.01 12.42 26.65
N SER A 432 3.47 11.17 26.67
CA SER A 432 3.07 10.18 25.66
C SER A 432 1.56 9.98 25.62
N SER A 433 0.91 9.97 26.79
CA SER A 433 -0.54 9.83 26.92
C SER A 433 -1.27 11.05 26.35
N SER A 434 -0.77 12.27 26.57
CA SER A 434 -1.36 13.48 25.97
C SER A 434 -1.27 13.46 24.44
N VAL A 435 -0.16 12.95 23.89
CA VAL A 435 0.04 12.76 22.44
C VAL A 435 -1.01 11.79 21.89
N GLU A 436 -1.15 10.63 22.51
CA GLU A 436 -2.13 9.62 22.14
C GLU A 436 -3.57 10.16 22.18
N HIS A 437 -3.99 10.75 23.31
CA HIS A 437 -5.34 11.27 23.47
C HIS A 437 -5.69 12.33 22.43
N LEU A 438 -4.77 13.25 22.10
CA LEU A 438 -5.01 14.28 21.10
C LEU A 438 -5.24 13.70 19.71
N LEU A 439 -4.48 12.66 19.33
CA LEU A 439 -4.65 12.00 18.03
C LEU A 439 -5.96 11.22 17.97
N CYS A 440 -6.25 10.44 19.01
CA CYS A 440 -7.49 9.67 19.10
C CYS A 440 -8.71 10.59 19.06
N VAL A 441 -8.76 11.64 19.90
CA VAL A 441 -9.88 12.60 19.90
C VAL A 441 -10.05 13.28 18.55
N LYS A 442 -8.97 13.68 17.88
CA LYS A 442 -9.03 14.28 16.55
C LYS A 442 -9.61 13.31 15.52
N GLU A 443 -9.11 12.08 15.46
CA GLU A 443 -9.58 11.07 14.50
C GLU A 443 -11.03 10.64 14.80
N TRP A 444 -11.40 10.48 16.07
CA TRP A 444 -12.75 10.12 16.49
C TRP A 444 -13.75 11.22 16.19
N TYR A 445 -13.38 12.48 16.41
CA TYR A 445 -14.23 13.61 16.04
C TYR A 445 -14.50 13.65 14.53
N GLN A 446 -13.45 13.43 13.70
CA GLN A 446 -13.60 13.39 12.25
C GLN A 446 -14.45 12.21 11.74
N LYS A 447 -14.57 11.14 12.53
CA LYS A 447 -15.31 9.92 12.17
C LYS A 447 -16.58 9.71 12.99
N PHE A 448 -16.95 10.68 13.83
CA PHE A 448 -18.03 10.58 14.80
C PHE A 448 -19.36 10.21 14.13
N ASP A 449 -19.71 10.89 13.04
CA ASP A 449 -20.95 10.63 12.31
C ASP A 449 -20.99 9.21 11.77
N VAL A 450 -19.90 8.70 11.20
CA VAL A 450 -19.82 7.33 10.68
C VAL A 450 -19.90 6.29 11.80
N MET A 451 -19.32 6.58 12.97
CA MET A 451 -19.35 5.70 14.14
C MET A 451 -20.73 5.66 14.82
N MET A 452 -21.44 6.80 14.84
CA MET A 452 -22.70 6.98 15.58
C MET A 452 -23.95 6.86 14.72
N GLU A 453 -23.81 6.80 13.38
CA GLU A 453 -24.90 6.54 12.45
C GLU A 453 -25.53 5.16 12.70
N THR A 454 -26.48 5.16 13.64
CA THR A 454 -27.39 4.05 13.98
C THR A 454 -28.76 4.23 13.33
N SER A 455 -28.94 5.30 12.53
CA SER A 455 -30.21 5.61 11.88
C SER A 455 -30.70 4.40 11.08
N SER A 456 -31.97 4.05 11.31
CA SER A 456 -32.69 2.96 10.64
C SER A 456 -32.36 2.95 9.15
N ILE A 457 -32.08 1.76 8.61
CA ILE A 457 -31.76 1.46 7.21
C ILE A 457 -32.77 2.19 6.29
N LYS A 458 -32.51 3.46 5.99
CA LYS A 458 -33.09 4.14 4.84
C LYS A 458 -32.35 3.58 3.64
N GLU A 459 -33.06 3.39 2.53
CA GLU A 459 -32.52 2.88 1.27
C GLU A 459 -31.07 3.35 1.10
N ILE A 460 -30.13 2.40 1.23
CA ILE A 460 -28.74 2.68 0.94
C ILE A 460 -28.77 3.05 -0.53
N VAL A 461 -28.49 4.30 -0.85
CA VAL A 461 -28.43 4.78 -2.24
C VAL A 461 -27.03 4.49 -2.72
N GLU A 462 -26.90 3.94 -3.93
CA GLU A 462 -25.59 3.72 -4.54
C GLU A 462 -24.86 5.06 -4.57
N PRO A 463 -23.68 5.18 -3.91
CA PRO A 463 -22.94 6.42 -3.97
C PRO A 463 -22.62 6.71 -5.43
N LYS A 464 -22.94 7.93 -5.89
CA LYS A 464 -22.54 8.38 -7.23
C LYS A 464 -21.05 8.12 -7.39
N ALA A 465 -20.65 7.51 -8.51
CA ALA A 465 -19.25 7.29 -8.82
C ALA A 465 -18.48 8.58 -8.54
N ILE A 466 -17.52 8.51 -7.61
CA ILE A 466 -16.58 9.60 -7.39
C ILE A 466 -15.87 9.77 -8.73
N GLN A 467 -16.18 10.84 -9.45
CA GLN A 467 -15.25 11.33 -10.45
C GLN A 467 -14.01 11.68 -9.65
N ASP A 468 -12.88 11.05 -9.98
CA ASP A 468 -11.58 11.43 -9.43
C ASP A 468 -11.36 12.91 -9.79
N ASP A 469 -11.80 13.80 -8.92
CA ASP A 469 -11.33 15.16 -8.89
C ASP A 469 -9.86 15.06 -8.47
N ASP A 470 -9.02 15.06 -9.51
CA ASP A 470 -7.59 15.33 -9.49
C ASP A 470 -7.38 16.75 -8.98
N GLU A 471 -7.76 17.01 -7.73
CA GLU A 471 -7.32 18.18 -6.97
C GLU A 471 -6.09 17.76 -6.17
N GLY A 472 -4.95 18.05 -6.78
CA GLY A 472 -3.67 18.01 -6.08
C GLY A 472 -3.75 18.85 -4.82
N GLU A 473 -3.51 18.21 -3.68
CA GLU A 473 -3.14 18.92 -2.46
C GLU A 473 -1.79 19.63 -2.72
N GLU A 474 -1.84 20.95 -2.65
CA GLU A 474 -0.79 21.94 -2.93
C GLU A 474 0.52 21.78 -2.13
#